data_AF-A0A7Z9UYF4-F1
#
_entry.id   AF-A0A7Z9UYF4-F1
#
_cell.length_a   1.000
_cell.length_b   1.000
_cell.length_c   1.000
_cell.angle_alpha   90.00
_cell.angle_beta   90.00
_cell.angle_gamma   90.00
#
_symmetry.space_group_name_H-M   'P 1'
#
loop_
_entity.id
_entity.type
_entity.pdbx_description
1 polymer ?
#
loop_
_entity_poly.entity_id
_entity_poly.type
_entity_poly.pdbx_seq_one_letter_code
_entity_poly.pdbx_strand_id
1 'polypeptide(L)'
;MSYWPGVEYEKEVDNFISAASQEFWFDRQYDPKESSKMLKSEQNIAKASLQEIKTMLTFCIRGERFCDGHFGSMIKAGKIKSILRRLKVIMEEY
;
A
#
# COMPACT_ATOMS: atom_id res chain seq x y z
N MET A 1 18.46 -5.78 0.72
CA MET A 1 18.60 -5.88 -0.75
C MET A 1 17.38 -5.19 -1.30
N SER A 2 17.55 -4.12 -2.09
CA SER A 2 16.42 -3.30 -2.57
C SER A 2 15.42 -4.18 -3.32
N TYR A 3 14.13 -3.94 -3.09
CA TYR A 3 13.06 -4.67 -3.75
C TYR A 3 12.97 -4.34 -5.25
N TRP A 4 13.53 -3.19 -5.67
CA TRP A 4 13.46 -2.66 -7.03
C TRP A 4 14.83 -2.17 -7.53
N PRO A 5 15.40 -2.77 -8.59
CA PRO A 5 16.66 -2.29 -9.16
C PRO A 5 16.49 -0.84 -9.66
N GLY A 6 17.32 0.09 -9.17
CA GLY A 6 17.35 1.49 -9.64
C GLY A 6 16.56 2.50 -8.79
N VAL A 7 15.80 2.04 -7.79
CA VAL A 7 15.18 2.92 -6.79
C VAL A 7 15.68 2.53 -5.41
N GLU A 8 16.18 3.53 -4.67
CA GLU A 8 16.66 3.36 -3.30
C GLU A 8 15.67 4.01 -2.33
N TYR A 9 15.14 3.21 -1.42
CA TYR A 9 14.34 3.65 -0.30
C TYR A 9 15.13 3.50 1.01
N GLU A 10 14.75 4.26 2.05
CA GLU A 10 15.27 4.02 3.39
C GLU A 10 14.95 2.59 3.85
N LYS A 11 15.81 2.03 4.71
CA LYS A 11 15.72 0.62 5.12
C LYS A 11 14.36 0.28 5.75
N GLU A 12 13.78 1.20 6.49
CA GLU A 12 12.46 1.08 7.13
C GLU A 12 11.35 0.93 6.09
N VAL A 13 11.47 1.66 4.97
CA VAL A 13 10.53 1.61 3.86
C VAL A 13 10.69 0.29 3.10
N ASP A 14 11.91 -0.15 2.84
CA ASP A 14 12.19 -1.47 2.25
C ASP A 14 11.65 -2.61 3.12
N ASN A 15 11.85 -2.55 4.44
CA ASN A 15 11.32 -3.53 5.38
C ASN A 15 9.78 -3.55 5.34
N PHE A 16 9.15 -2.38 5.29
CA PHE A 16 7.70 -2.27 5.14
C PHE A 16 7.21 -2.88 3.82
N ILE A 17 7.84 -2.54 2.69
CA ILE A 17 7.50 -3.11 1.38
C ILE A 17 7.64 -4.63 1.42
N SER A 18 8.72 -5.15 2.00
CA SER A 18 8.93 -6.59 2.14
C SER A 18 7.85 -7.27 2.98
N ALA A 19 7.45 -6.68 4.11
CA ALA A 19 6.41 -7.21 4.97
C ALA A 19 5.02 -7.16 4.29
N ALA A 20 4.68 -6.03 3.68
CA ALA A 20 3.41 -5.82 2.99
C ALA A 20 3.31 -6.57 1.64
N SER A 21 4.42 -7.13 1.14
CA SER A 21 4.47 -7.99 -0.05
C SER A 21 4.28 -9.48 0.25
N GLN A 22 4.20 -9.88 1.52
CA GLN A 22 3.97 -11.28 1.87
C GLN A 22 2.61 -11.78 1.39
N GLU A 23 2.50 -13.10 1.17
CA GLU A 23 1.31 -13.73 0.57
C GLU A 23 0.01 -13.39 1.30
N PHE A 24 0.04 -13.31 2.64
CA PHE A 24 -1.15 -12.95 3.42
C PHE A 24 -1.68 -11.54 3.11
N TRP A 25 -0.82 -10.62 2.70
CA TRP A 25 -1.16 -9.24 2.36
C TRP A 25 -1.49 -9.03 0.89
N PHE A 26 -1.17 -10.02 0.05
CA PHE A 26 -1.26 -9.91 -1.40
C PHE A 26 -2.66 -10.22 -1.92
N ASP A 27 -3.31 -9.24 -2.53
CA ASP A 27 -4.58 -9.43 -3.23
C ASP A 27 -4.34 -9.82 -4.69
N ARG A 28 -4.47 -11.12 -5.00
CA ARG A 28 -4.30 -11.66 -6.35
C ARG A 28 -5.36 -11.19 -7.34
N GLN A 29 -6.52 -10.75 -6.85
CA GLN A 29 -7.68 -10.41 -7.67
C GLN A 29 -7.89 -8.89 -7.78
N TYR A 30 -6.93 -8.09 -7.29
CA TYR A 30 -7.05 -6.63 -7.32
C TYR A 30 -7.17 -6.11 -8.77
N ASP A 31 -8.05 -5.13 -8.97
CA ASP A 31 -8.12 -4.35 -10.21
C ASP A 31 -7.42 -3.00 -10.01
N PRO A 32 -6.41 -2.64 -10.85
CA PRO A 32 -5.68 -1.39 -10.69
C PRO A 32 -6.54 -0.13 -10.79
N LYS A 33 -7.60 -0.13 -11.62
CA LYS A 33 -8.46 1.05 -11.81
C LYS A 33 -9.34 1.28 -10.58
N GLU A 34 -9.97 0.23 -10.07
CA GLU A 34 -10.77 0.30 -8.84
C GLU A 34 -9.89 0.62 -7.64
N SER A 35 -8.73 -0.02 -7.51
CA SER A 35 -7.78 0.26 -6.43
C SER A 35 -7.32 1.72 -6.42
N SER A 36 -7.04 2.29 -7.60
CA SER A 36 -6.71 3.71 -7.73
C SER A 36 -7.84 4.61 -7.25
N LYS A 37 -9.11 4.27 -7.51
CA LYS A 37 -10.28 5.03 -7.03
C LYS A 37 -10.39 4.98 -5.50
N MET A 38 -10.15 3.82 -4.90
CA MET A 38 -10.20 3.65 -3.43
C MET A 38 -9.23 4.60 -2.72
N LEU A 39 -8.07 4.85 -3.32
CA LEU A 39 -7.03 5.74 -2.78
C LEU A 39 -7.32 7.23 -2.97
N LYS A 40 -8.33 7.62 -3.76
CA LYS A 40 -8.61 9.05 -4.03
C LYS A 40 -9.08 9.82 -2.79
N SER A 41 -9.78 9.16 -1.87
CA SER A 41 -10.36 9.80 -0.68
C SER A 41 -9.80 9.19 0.60
N GLU A 42 -9.28 10.03 1.48
CA GLU A 42 -8.86 9.61 2.83
C GLU A 42 -10.03 9.04 3.64
N GLN A 43 -11.25 9.55 3.41
CA GLN A 43 -12.46 9.04 4.06
C GLN A 43 -12.80 7.62 3.61
N ASN A 44 -12.52 7.28 2.34
CA ASN A 44 -12.69 5.91 1.86
C ASN A 44 -11.68 4.98 2.54
N ILE A 45 -10.42 5.40 2.62
CA ILE A 45 -9.37 4.63 3.31
C ILE A 45 -9.71 4.45 4.78
N ALA A 46 -10.23 5.47 5.45
CA ALA A 46 -10.57 5.43 6.88
C ALA A 46 -11.75 4.50 7.23
N LYS A 47 -12.55 4.08 6.24
CA LYS A 47 -13.67 3.14 6.42
C LYS A 47 -13.39 1.76 5.81
N ALA A 48 -12.22 1.59 5.18
CA ALA A 48 -11.89 0.38 4.46
C ALA A 48 -11.84 -0.85 5.39
N SER A 49 -12.36 -1.96 4.92
CA SER A 49 -12.16 -3.29 5.50
C SER A 49 -10.71 -3.75 5.36
N LEU A 50 -10.33 -4.81 6.09
CA LEU A 50 -9.00 -5.39 5.97
C LEU A 50 -8.70 -5.89 4.54
N GLN A 51 -9.71 -6.43 3.85
CA GLN A 51 -9.53 -6.88 2.46
C GLN A 51 -9.25 -5.71 1.52
N GLU A 52 -10.00 -4.60 1.65
CA GLU A 52 -9.77 -3.39 0.86
C GLU A 52 -8.40 -2.77 1.14
N ILE A 53 -7.91 -2.86 2.38
CA ILE A 53 -6.54 -2.46 2.73
C ILE A 53 -5.51 -3.31 2.00
N LYS A 54 -5.68 -4.64 1.94
CA LYS A 54 -4.80 -5.54 1.17
C LYS A 54 -4.79 -5.18 -0.32
N THR A 55 -5.96 -4.89 -0.90
CA THR A 55 -6.10 -4.42 -2.28
C THR A 55 -5.31 -3.12 -2.52
N MET A 56 -5.49 -2.12 -1.65
CA MET A 56 -4.79 -0.83 -1.74
C MET A 56 -3.26 -0.97 -1.58
N LEU A 57 -2.79 -1.78 -0.63
CA LEU A 57 -1.36 -2.06 -0.46
C LEU A 57 -0.78 -2.76 -1.69
N THR A 58 -1.51 -3.74 -2.23
CA THR A 58 -1.10 -4.45 -3.45
C THR A 58 -0.93 -3.49 -4.62
N PHE A 59 -1.88 -2.56 -4.82
CA PHE A 59 -1.77 -1.54 -5.85
C PHE A 59 -0.54 -0.64 -5.64
N CYS A 60 -0.37 -0.07 -4.44
CA CYS A 60 0.75 0.83 -4.13
C CYS A 60 2.11 0.17 -4.37
N ILE A 61 2.28 -1.08 -3.91
CA ILE A 61 3.58 -1.78 -4.00
C ILE A 61 3.84 -2.26 -5.42
N ARG A 62 2.84 -2.86 -6.08
CA ARG A 62 3.00 -3.35 -7.45
C ARG A 62 3.19 -2.24 -8.46
N GLY A 63 2.64 -1.05 -8.21
CA GLY A 63 2.79 0.11 -9.09
C GLY A 63 4.26 0.49 -9.33
N GLU A 64 5.13 0.24 -8.34
CA GLU A 64 6.59 0.48 -8.48
C GLU A 64 7.23 -0.37 -9.58
N ARG A 65 6.69 -1.56 -9.90
CA ARG A 65 7.17 -2.39 -11.01
C ARG A 65 6.96 -1.77 -12.39
N PHE A 66 6.04 -0.83 -12.50
CA PHE A 66 5.58 -0.28 -13.77
C PHE A 66 5.93 1.20 -13.93
N CYS A 67 6.22 1.88 -12.83
CA CYS A 67 6.57 3.30 -12.82
C CYS A 67 7.49 3.55 -11.61
N ASP A 68 8.77 3.78 -11.89
CA ASP A 68 9.75 4.10 -10.87
C ASP A 68 9.30 5.32 -10.06
N GLY A 69 9.36 5.21 -8.73
CA GLY A 69 8.90 6.24 -7.80
C GLY A 69 7.39 6.28 -7.56
N HIS A 70 6.61 5.33 -8.09
CA HIS A 70 5.18 5.22 -7.81
C HIS A 70 4.88 5.10 -6.32
N PHE A 71 5.51 4.16 -5.62
CA PHE A 71 5.36 3.95 -4.19
C PHE A 71 5.82 5.18 -3.40
N GLY A 72 6.95 5.77 -3.79
CA GLY A 72 7.39 7.06 -3.25
C GLY A 72 6.35 8.17 -3.40
N SER A 73 5.64 8.22 -4.53
CA SER A 73 4.53 9.16 -4.74
C SER A 73 3.33 8.87 -3.82
N MET A 74 3.03 7.60 -3.54
CA MET A 74 1.97 7.20 -2.60
C MET A 74 2.31 7.59 -1.14
N ILE A 75 3.58 7.53 -0.76
CA ILE A 75 4.07 8.04 0.53
C ILE A 75 3.88 9.56 0.59
N LYS A 76 4.40 10.30 -0.40
CA LYS A 76 4.33 11.78 -0.46
C LYS A 76 2.88 12.28 -0.45
N ALA A 77 1.98 11.57 -1.12
CA ALA A 77 0.55 11.88 -1.15
C ALA A 77 -0.23 11.46 0.12
N GLY A 78 0.45 10.94 1.16
CA GLY A 78 -0.17 10.57 2.43
C GLY A 78 -1.02 9.29 2.40
N LYS A 79 -0.97 8.53 1.29
CA LYS A 79 -1.81 7.33 1.10
C LYS A 79 -1.36 6.19 2.00
N ILE A 80 -0.04 5.93 2.05
CA ILE A 80 0.52 4.91 2.94
C ILE A 80 0.22 5.22 4.41
N LYS A 81 0.37 6.50 4.82
CA LYS A 81 0.01 6.95 6.17
C LYS A 81 -1.46 6.72 6.51
N SER A 82 -2.37 6.99 5.58
CA SER A 82 -3.80 6.78 5.77
C SER A 82 -4.14 5.29 5.90
N ILE A 83 -3.52 4.43 5.09
CA ILE A 83 -3.66 2.98 5.16
C ILE A 83 -3.20 2.46 6.54
N LEU A 84 -2.01 2.88 7.00
CA LEU A 84 -1.47 2.45 8.29
C LEU A 84 -2.34 2.91 9.47
N ARG A 85 -2.90 4.12 9.40
CA ARG A 85 -3.86 4.60 10.40
C ARG A 85 -5.12 3.74 10.43
N ARG A 86 -5.67 3.36 9.27
CA ARG A 86 -6.83 2.46 9.24
C ARG A 86 -6.48 1.09 9.79
N LEU A 87 -5.34 0.52 9.42
CA LEU A 87 -4.88 -0.76 9.99
C LEU A 87 -4.82 -0.72 11.50
N LYS A 88 -4.30 0.37 12.08
CA LYS A 88 -4.28 0.54 13.54
C LYS A 88 -5.68 0.47 14.15
N VAL A 89 -6.66 1.17 13.56
CA VAL A 89 -8.05 1.12 14.03
C VAL A 89 -8.61 -0.31 13.92
N ILE A 90 -8.38 -1.00 12.80
CA ILE A 90 -8.82 -2.40 12.64
C ILE A 90 -8.22 -3.29 13.73
N MET A 91 -6.94 -3.13 14.08
CA MET A 91 -6.32 -3.93 15.15
C MET A 91 -6.93 -3.66 16.55
N GLU A 92 -7.47 -2.47 16.79
CA GLU A 92 -8.11 -2.10 18.06
C GLU A 92 -9.60 -2.54 18.09
N GLU A 93 -10.18 -2.88 16.94
CA GLU A 93 -11.54 -3.44 16.82
C GLU A 93 -11.61 -4.95 17.16
N TYR A 94 -10.45 -5.63 17.26
CA TYR A 94 -10.30 -7.05 17.62
C TYR A 94 -9.67 -7.23 19.00
#